data_AF-A0A9D1YX86-F1
#
_entry.id   AF-A0A9D1YX86-F1
#
_cell.length_a   1.000
_cell.length_b   1.000
_cell.length_c   1.000
_cell.angle_alpha   90.00
_cell.angle_beta   90.00
_cell.angle_gamma   90.00
#
_symmetry.space_group_name_H-M   'P 1'
#
loop_
_entity.id
_entity.type
_entity.pdbx_description
1 polymer ?
#
loop_
_entity_poly.entity_id
_entity_poly.type
_entity_poly.pdbx_seq_one_letter_code
_entity_poly.pdbx_strand_id
1 'polypeptide(L)'
;DPRDRVQELAAAHTSREDNVWAALGQAPLAKAVGHLAELADRVATAPTVTELETQIAWYSDEGHVIDDLALRTIATAKTAQDRSAVAHALGALYDPWVDQSARAFQKAAVSTYRGQTGLDVAAGTCVVYVDALRYDLATRVARRLSGLTVVEEPRQAAFPSVTPTGQPAVAPIKISMAGGAAFDAADDQGRSVKGAVLRSALAGAEVQFLDWDAAQVGDPAGTAWTQTNMIDSLGHSHGHQMADLVDHHLDLVAERVRALIGAGWRKVVVVTDHGFLLLGQAAQKVTLSIQVTEGDAARKPRVARLKAAAARPDFPILPWTWDSSVDMVSAPGAAAFESGCLYEHGGLSLQECVVPVVTVTRSDSAVAPVQIEAVRWTGQRCRIDYGPAEAEVVAEVRLRPADASSSVGGPKSPTEPGEVKVLVDEEQVPAGANAWVVLLDLSGGVLAQAQTTVGGVE
;
A
#
# COMPACT_ATOMS: atom_id res chain seq x y z
N ASP A 1 15.64 -6.51 27.09
CA ASP A 1 15.53 -5.76 25.83
C ASP A 1 14.08 -5.29 25.70
N PRO A 2 13.75 -4.10 25.14
CA PRO A 2 12.36 -3.73 24.84
C PRO A 2 11.63 -4.78 23.98
N ARG A 3 12.35 -5.50 23.10
CA ARG A 3 11.80 -6.59 22.27
C ARG A 3 11.32 -7.76 23.11
N ASP A 4 12.16 -8.28 24.03
CA ASP A 4 11.77 -9.36 24.95
C ASP A 4 10.51 -8.99 25.73
N ARG A 5 10.43 -7.74 26.19
CA ARG A 5 9.31 -7.28 27.00
C ARG A 5 8.00 -7.23 26.21
N VAL A 6 8.05 -6.83 24.94
CA VAL A 6 6.86 -6.84 24.07
C VAL A 6 6.43 -8.27 23.75
N GLN A 7 7.38 -9.20 23.55
CA GLN A 7 7.06 -10.62 23.36
C GLN A 7 6.37 -11.23 24.58
N GLU A 8 6.86 -10.95 25.79
CA GLU A 8 6.20 -11.36 27.04
C GLU A 8 4.77 -10.80 27.16
N LEU A 9 4.58 -9.53 26.81
CA LEU A 9 3.26 -8.88 26.84
C LEU A 9 2.31 -9.48 25.80
N ALA A 10 2.81 -9.79 24.60
CA ALA A 10 2.03 -10.44 23.54
C ALA A 10 1.56 -11.81 24.02
N ALA A 11 2.47 -12.66 24.50
CA ALA A 11 2.12 -13.97 25.04
C ALA A 11 1.12 -13.90 26.21
N ALA A 12 1.24 -12.90 27.09
CA ALA A 12 0.32 -12.69 28.20
C ALA A 12 -1.07 -12.19 27.77
N HIS A 13 -1.20 -11.66 26.54
CA HIS A 13 -2.42 -11.02 26.06
C HIS A 13 -3.00 -11.60 24.77
N THR A 14 -2.39 -12.65 24.19
CA THR A 14 -2.87 -13.31 22.96
C THR A 14 -4.36 -13.69 23.06
N SER A 15 -4.81 -14.24 24.19
CA SER A 15 -6.22 -14.62 24.39
C SER A 15 -7.20 -13.43 24.37
N ARG A 16 -6.70 -12.20 24.45
CA ARG A 16 -7.47 -10.96 24.38
C ARG A 16 -7.52 -10.37 22.97
N GLU A 17 -6.78 -10.93 22.01
CA GLU A 17 -6.76 -10.45 20.62
C GLU A 17 -7.92 -11.02 19.80
N ASP A 18 -8.34 -12.26 20.11
CA ASP A 18 -9.33 -13.02 19.34
C ASP A 18 -10.67 -13.23 20.07
N ASN A 19 -10.86 -12.59 21.23
CA ASN A 19 -12.10 -12.73 21.99
C ASN A 19 -13.18 -11.73 21.53
N VAL A 20 -14.40 -11.91 22.06
CA VAL A 20 -15.56 -11.05 21.71
C VAL A 20 -15.31 -9.57 21.98
N TRP A 21 -14.54 -9.23 23.02
CA TRP A 21 -14.21 -7.84 23.35
C TRP A 21 -13.27 -7.23 22.31
N ALA A 22 -12.34 -8.01 21.79
CA ALA A 22 -11.46 -7.60 20.72
C ALA A 22 -12.22 -7.36 19.41
N ALA A 23 -13.20 -8.20 19.09
CA ALA A 23 -14.10 -8.00 17.96
C ALA A 23 -14.94 -6.71 18.10
N LEU A 24 -15.33 -6.36 19.32
CA LEU A 24 -16.02 -5.12 19.65
C LEU A 24 -15.09 -3.90 19.80
N GLY A 25 -13.79 -4.03 19.52
CA GLY A 25 -12.82 -2.94 19.64
C GLY A 25 -12.46 -2.53 21.07
N GLN A 26 -12.79 -3.36 22.07
CA GLN A 26 -12.57 -3.10 23.50
C GLN A 26 -11.25 -3.67 24.05
N ALA A 27 -10.39 -4.23 23.19
CA ALA A 27 -9.04 -4.66 23.54
C ALA A 27 -7.94 -4.00 22.65
N PRO A 28 -7.95 -2.66 22.47
CA PRO A 28 -7.08 -1.99 21.49
C PRO A 28 -5.59 -2.20 21.76
N LEU A 29 -5.17 -2.14 23.03
CA LEU A 29 -3.77 -2.33 23.40
C LEU A 29 -3.30 -3.78 23.31
N ALA A 30 -4.19 -4.77 23.43
CA ALA A 30 -3.81 -6.17 23.18
C ALA A 30 -3.43 -6.35 21.70
N LYS A 31 -4.28 -5.86 20.79
CA LYS A 31 -3.98 -5.85 19.34
C LYS A 31 -2.72 -5.04 19.02
N ALA A 32 -2.52 -3.90 19.68
CA ALA A 32 -1.30 -3.10 19.51
C ALA A 32 -0.05 -3.91 19.87
N VAL A 33 -0.09 -4.65 20.99
CA VAL A 33 1.03 -5.46 21.44
C VAL A 33 1.33 -6.62 20.48
N GLY A 34 0.29 -7.29 19.94
CA GLY A 34 0.47 -8.30 18.89
C GLY A 34 1.21 -7.76 17.66
N HIS A 35 0.80 -6.60 17.14
CA HIS A 35 1.51 -5.94 16.04
C HIS A 35 2.95 -5.54 16.40
N LEU A 36 3.17 -5.02 17.62
CA LEU A 36 4.51 -4.64 18.09
C LEU A 36 5.45 -5.85 18.23
N ALA A 37 4.92 -7.02 18.63
CA ALA A 37 5.69 -8.25 18.73
C ALA A 37 6.14 -8.74 17.35
N GLU A 38 5.22 -8.81 16.39
CA GLU A 38 5.58 -9.16 15.01
C GLU A 38 6.59 -8.14 14.42
N LEU A 39 6.38 -6.85 14.67
CA LEU A 39 7.30 -5.79 14.26
C LEU A 39 8.69 -6.00 14.85
N ALA A 40 8.77 -6.29 16.16
CA ALA A 40 10.03 -6.52 16.86
C ALA A 40 10.81 -7.71 16.27
N ASP A 41 10.12 -8.80 15.92
CA ASP A 41 10.73 -9.98 15.29
C ASP A 41 11.23 -9.68 13.89
N ARG A 42 10.43 -8.98 13.07
CA ARG A 42 10.84 -8.58 11.72
C ARG A 42 12.02 -7.61 11.73
N VAL A 43 12.02 -6.64 12.63
CA VAL A 43 13.16 -5.73 12.84
C VAL A 43 14.42 -6.51 13.25
N ALA A 44 14.29 -7.48 14.15
CA ALA A 44 15.42 -8.28 14.62
C ALA A 44 15.99 -9.23 13.56
N THR A 45 15.16 -9.67 12.62
CA THR A 45 15.53 -10.61 11.54
C THR A 45 15.81 -9.92 10.20
N ALA A 46 15.63 -8.60 10.12
CA ALA A 46 15.93 -7.83 8.93
C ALA A 46 17.38 -8.04 8.48
N PRO A 47 17.62 -8.39 7.19
CA PRO A 47 18.94 -8.70 6.71
C PRO A 47 19.82 -7.46 6.69
N THR A 48 21.10 -7.65 6.99
CA THR A 48 22.11 -6.60 6.79
C THR A 48 22.59 -6.64 5.34
N VAL A 49 21.94 -5.84 4.49
CA VAL A 49 22.24 -5.72 3.06
C VAL A 49 22.95 -4.39 2.78
N THR A 50 24.01 -4.42 1.96
CA THR A 50 24.84 -3.23 1.66
C THR A 50 24.66 -2.70 0.25
N GLU A 51 24.22 -3.53 -0.69
CA GLU A 51 24.02 -3.15 -2.09
C GLU A 51 22.65 -2.51 -2.28
N LEU A 52 22.61 -1.40 -3.02
CA LEU A 52 21.40 -0.61 -3.22
C LEU A 52 20.25 -1.43 -3.81
N GLU A 53 20.51 -2.18 -4.88
CA GLU A 53 19.48 -2.99 -5.55
C GLU A 53 18.93 -4.09 -4.64
N THR A 54 19.79 -4.73 -3.83
CA THR A 54 19.35 -5.75 -2.85
C THR A 54 18.53 -5.14 -1.71
N GLN A 55 18.87 -3.92 -1.28
CA GLN A 55 18.08 -3.18 -0.30
C GLN A 55 16.69 -2.81 -0.85
N ILE A 56 16.62 -2.36 -2.10
CA ILE A 56 15.36 -2.04 -2.79
C ILE A 56 14.49 -3.28 -2.91
N ALA A 57 15.03 -4.38 -3.44
CA ALA A 57 14.31 -5.64 -3.62
C ALA A 57 13.79 -6.19 -2.28
N TRP A 58 14.64 -6.23 -1.25
CA TRP A 58 14.20 -6.69 0.07
C TRP A 58 13.08 -5.81 0.65
N TYR A 59 13.19 -4.49 0.51
CA TYR A 59 12.19 -3.57 1.06
C TYR A 59 10.84 -3.72 0.33
N SER A 60 10.86 -3.82 -1.00
CA SER A 60 9.65 -4.03 -1.80
C SER A 60 8.97 -5.37 -1.52
N ASP A 61 9.74 -6.41 -1.23
CA ASP A 61 9.20 -7.76 -1.03
C ASP A 61 8.71 -7.98 0.41
N GLU A 62 9.49 -7.55 1.41
CA GLU A 62 9.25 -7.89 2.82
C GLU A 62 9.41 -6.71 3.78
N GLY A 63 10.38 -5.82 3.53
CA GLY A 63 10.76 -4.77 4.50
C GLY A 63 9.64 -3.77 4.77
N HIS A 64 8.83 -3.44 3.77
CA HIS A 64 7.69 -2.52 3.92
C HIS A 64 6.63 -3.01 4.93
N VAL A 65 6.57 -4.32 5.22
CA VAL A 65 5.64 -4.88 6.23
C VAL A 65 5.95 -4.36 7.63
N ILE A 66 7.20 -3.97 7.92
CA ILE A 66 7.57 -3.35 9.20
C ILE A 66 6.88 -1.99 9.34
N ASP A 67 6.86 -1.18 8.26
CA ASP A 67 6.19 0.11 8.26
C ASP A 67 4.64 -0.04 8.32
N ASP A 68 4.10 -1.08 7.68
CA ASP A 68 2.69 -1.47 7.76
C ASP A 68 2.26 -1.76 9.20
N LEU A 69 3.05 -2.57 9.92
CA LEU A 69 2.81 -2.93 11.31
C LEU A 69 2.89 -1.72 12.24
N ALA A 70 3.85 -0.81 12.01
CA ALA A 70 3.92 0.44 12.77
C ALA A 70 2.64 1.26 12.60
N LEU A 71 2.15 1.41 11.36
CA LEU A 71 0.92 2.15 11.07
C LEU A 71 -0.32 1.48 11.67
N ARG A 72 -0.43 0.14 11.58
CA ARG A 72 -1.53 -0.61 12.22
C ARG A 72 -1.49 -0.49 13.73
N THR A 73 -0.31 -0.50 14.34
CA THR A 73 -0.15 -0.31 15.78
C THR A 73 -0.67 1.06 16.21
N ILE A 74 -0.35 2.13 15.47
CA ILE A 74 -0.89 3.46 15.76
C ILE A 74 -2.41 3.46 15.62
N ALA A 75 -2.94 2.82 14.57
CA ALA A 75 -4.37 2.78 14.29
C ALA A 75 -5.19 2.03 15.35
N THR A 76 -4.62 1.10 16.13
CA THR A 76 -5.37 0.44 17.22
C THR A 76 -5.61 1.37 18.41
N ALA A 77 -4.76 2.38 18.61
CA ALA A 77 -4.82 3.28 19.77
C ALA A 77 -5.85 4.41 19.59
N LYS A 78 -7.05 4.25 20.16
CA LYS A 78 -8.17 5.20 19.97
C LYS A 78 -8.20 6.39 20.93
N THR A 79 -7.52 6.30 22.07
CA THR A 79 -7.39 7.43 23.02
C THR A 79 -6.03 8.10 22.89
N ALA A 80 -5.93 9.37 23.32
CA ALA A 80 -4.65 10.08 23.34
C ALA A 80 -3.62 9.41 24.26
N GLN A 81 -4.08 8.82 25.38
CA GLN A 81 -3.21 8.10 26.31
C GLN A 81 -2.65 6.82 25.67
N ASP A 82 -3.50 6.01 25.06
CA ASP A 82 -3.08 4.79 24.36
C ASP A 82 -2.13 5.12 23.20
N ARG A 83 -2.43 6.19 22.46
CA ARG A 83 -1.61 6.63 21.33
C ARG A 83 -0.23 7.06 21.78
N SER A 84 -0.15 7.79 22.88
CA SER A 84 1.13 8.14 23.50
C SER A 84 1.91 6.88 23.89
N ALA A 85 1.28 5.90 24.55
CA ALA A 85 1.95 4.66 24.94
C ALA A 85 2.49 3.87 23.73
N VAL A 86 1.67 3.72 22.67
CA VAL A 86 2.08 3.08 21.41
C VAL A 86 3.22 3.83 20.74
N ALA A 87 3.13 5.16 20.64
CA ALA A 87 4.16 6.00 20.03
C ALA A 87 5.50 5.87 20.76
N HIS A 88 5.51 5.76 22.09
CA HIS A 88 6.73 5.51 22.87
C HIS A 88 7.30 4.10 22.63
N ALA A 89 6.45 3.08 22.50
CA ALA A 89 6.89 1.72 22.17
C ALA A 89 7.52 1.66 20.77
N LEU A 90 6.91 2.31 19.77
CA LEU A 90 7.48 2.45 18.43
C LEU A 90 8.80 3.24 18.46
N GLY A 91 8.89 4.28 19.29
CA GLY A 91 10.15 5.01 19.51
C GLY A 91 11.31 4.14 19.99
N ALA A 92 11.02 3.06 20.73
CA ALA A 92 12.03 2.14 21.23
C ALA A 92 12.34 0.98 20.26
N LEU A 93 11.39 0.59 19.40
CA LEU A 93 11.47 -0.63 18.58
C LEU A 93 11.65 -0.34 17.09
N TYR A 94 10.92 0.64 16.57
CA TYR A 94 10.80 0.95 15.15
C TYR A 94 11.73 2.08 14.74
N ASP A 95 11.75 3.21 15.47
CA ASP A 95 12.57 4.39 15.11
C ASP A 95 14.08 4.07 14.96
N PRO A 96 14.70 3.23 15.83
CA PRO A 96 16.10 2.84 15.64
C PRO A 96 16.34 2.05 14.36
N TRP A 97 15.39 1.21 13.96
CA TRP A 97 15.47 0.46 12.71
C TRP A 97 15.30 1.37 11.49
N VAL A 98 14.36 2.33 11.53
CA VAL A 98 14.21 3.34 10.47
C VAL A 98 15.50 4.14 10.31
N ASP A 99 16.11 4.61 11.41
CA ASP A 99 17.37 5.37 11.34
C ASP A 99 18.52 4.52 10.80
N GLN A 100 18.68 3.29 11.28
CA GLN A 100 19.75 2.40 10.84
C GLN A 100 19.60 2.00 9.37
N SER A 101 18.38 1.63 8.95
CA SER A 101 18.09 1.26 7.56
C SER A 101 18.27 2.45 6.62
N ALA A 102 17.83 3.65 7.01
CA ALA A 102 18.07 4.88 6.24
C ALA A 102 19.56 5.19 6.12
N ARG A 103 20.38 5.02 7.18
CA ARG A 103 21.84 5.20 7.08
C ARG A 103 22.49 4.18 6.16
N ALA A 104 22.08 2.91 6.24
CA ALA A 104 22.57 1.86 5.36
C ALA A 104 22.22 2.14 3.89
N PHE A 105 20.98 2.61 3.65
CA PHE A 105 20.52 3.05 2.34
C PHE A 105 21.31 4.25 1.83
N GLN A 106 21.50 5.28 2.66
CA GLN A 106 22.29 6.47 2.31
C GLN A 106 23.71 6.11 1.91
N LYS A 107 24.35 5.22 2.66
CA LYS A 107 25.70 4.75 2.36
C LYS A 107 25.81 4.07 0.99
N ALA A 108 24.81 3.26 0.61
CA ALA A 108 24.75 2.61 -0.69
C ALA A 108 24.39 3.59 -1.81
N ALA A 109 23.46 4.51 -1.52
CA ALA A 109 22.83 5.40 -2.49
C ALA A 109 23.72 6.57 -2.93
N VAL A 110 24.55 7.15 -2.05
CA VAL A 110 25.30 8.40 -2.34
C VAL A 110 26.08 8.36 -3.67
N SER A 111 26.62 7.21 -4.07
CA SER A 111 27.36 7.07 -5.33
C SER A 111 26.55 6.44 -6.47
N THR A 112 25.49 5.70 -6.18
CA THR A 112 24.79 4.83 -7.15
C THR A 112 23.38 5.28 -7.48
N TYR A 113 22.71 5.97 -6.56
CA TYR A 113 21.34 6.44 -6.74
C TYR A 113 21.29 7.55 -7.78
N ARG A 114 20.32 7.45 -8.70
CA ARG A 114 20.08 8.46 -9.74
C ARG A 114 18.64 8.99 -9.70
N GLY A 115 17.71 8.18 -9.18
CA GLY A 115 16.28 8.39 -9.34
C GLY A 115 15.84 8.13 -10.78
N GLN A 116 14.64 7.59 -10.96
CA GLN A 116 14.10 7.29 -12.28
C GLN A 116 13.10 8.37 -12.71
N THR A 117 13.26 8.87 -13.93
CA THR A 117 12.36 9.84 -14.56
C THR A 117 11.66 9.23 -15.77
N GLY A 118 10.51 9.79 -16.11
CA GLY A 118 9.67 9.35 -17.21
C GLY A 118 8.84 8.12 -16.85
N LEU A 119 7.62 8.08 -17.40
CA LEU A 119 6.72 6.94 -17.31
C LEU A 119 6.24 6.62 -18.71
N ASP A 120 6.78 5.56 -19.32
CA ASP A 120 6.38 5.15 -20.66
C ASP A 120 5.07 4.34 -20.58
N VAL A 121 3.99 4.93 -21.06
CA VAL A 121 2.66 4.29 -21.11
C VAL A 121 2.09 4.35 -22.51
N ALA A 122 1.51 3.24 -22.95
CA ALA A 122 0.81 3.17 -24.21
C ALA A 122 -0.63 3.69 -24.07
N ALA A 123 -1.22 4.12 -25.19
CA ALA A 123 -2.66 4.34 -25.33
C ALA A 123 -3.47 3.17 -24.76
N GLY A 124 -4.64 3.44 -24.18
CA GLY A 124 -5.40 2.52 -23.35
C GLY A 124 -4.92 2.44 -21.89
N THR A 125 -4.07 3.37 -21.44
CA THR A 125 -3.59 3.45 -20.06
C THR A 125 -4.04 4.72 -19.35
N CYS A 126 -4.68 4.57 -18.19
CA CYS A 126 -4.89 5.69 -17.27
C CYS A 126 -3.89 5.62 -16.12
N VAL A 127 -3.17 6.71 -15.89
CA VAL A 127 -2.25 6.87 -14.77
C VAL A 127 -3.01 7.47 -13.59
N VAL A 128 -2.94 6.81 -12.43
CA VAL A 128 -3.52 7.26 -11.16
C VAL A 128 -2.38 7.67 -10.24
N TYR A 129 -2.16 8.97 -10.10
CA TYR A 129 -1.15 9.50 -9.19
C TYR A 129 -1.72 9.65 -7.78
N VAL A 130 -1.03 9.07 -6.80
CA VAL A 130 -1.39 9.14 -5.38
C VAL A 130 -0.19 9.69 -4.61
N ASP A 131 -0.27 10.95 -4.19
CA ASP A 131 0.80 11.62 -3.43
C ASP A 131 1.07 10.88 -2.11
N ALA A 132 2.33 10.53 -1.87
CA ALA A 132 2.81 9.77 -0.72
C ALA A 132 2.26 8.34 -0.55
N LEU A 133 1.98 7.61 -1.63
CA LEU A 133 1.61 6.16 -1.57
C LEU A 133 2.84 5.28 -1.24
N ARG A 134 3.24 5.24 0.03
CA ARG A 134 4.33 4.38 0.51
C ARG A 134 4.05 2.91 0.20
N TYR A 135 5.10 2.10 0.08
CA TYR A 135 5.03 0.73 -0.45
C TYR A 135 4.01 -0.16 0.29
N ASP A 136 3.94 -0.10 1.63
CA ASP A 136 2.93 -0.79 2.44
C ASP A 136 1.49 -0.38 2.12
N LEU A 137 1.27 0.89 1.80
CA LEU A 137 -0.04 1.40 1.41
C LEU A 137 -0.42 0.91 0.00
N ALA A 138 0.54 0.77 -0.92
CA ALA A 138 0.29 0.16 -2.22
C ALA A 138 -0.07 -1.31 -2.10
N THR A 139 0.63 -2.10 -1.28
CA THR A 139 0.28 -3.50 -1.00
C THR A 139 -1.15 -3.62 -0.46
N ARG A 140 -1.57 -2.67 0.39
CA ARG A 140 -2.96 -2.58 0.89
C ARG A 140 -3.98 -2.20 -0.19
N VAL A 141 -3.63 -1.37 -1.16
CA VAL A 141 -4.46 -1.07 -2.34
C VAL A 141 -4.55 -2.29 -3.25
N ALA A 142 -3.44 -2.99 -3.50
CA ALA A 142 -3.40 -4.21 -4.32
C ALA A 142 -4.35 -5.28 -3.76
N ARG A 143 -4.33 -5.53 -2.44
CA ARG A 143 -5.30 -6.44 -1.78
C ARG A 143 -6.75 -5.99 -1.96
N ARG A 144 -7.00 -4.68 -1.89
CA ARG A 144 -8.32 -4.10 -2.14
C ARG A 144 -8.75 -4.18 -3.60
N LEU A 145 -7.89 -4.56 -4.54
CA LEU A 145 -8.20 -4.72 -5.96
C LEU A 145 -8.36 -6.21 -6.36
N SER A 146 -8.68 -7.07 -5.38
CA SER A 146 -9.04 -8.47 -5.64
C SER A 146 -10.08 -8.58 -6.77
N GLY A 147 -9.89 -9.60 -7.62
CA GLY A 147 -10.66 -9.79 -8.85
C GLY A 147 -10.07 -9.13 -10.11
N LEU A 148 -9.03 -8.30 -9.95
CA LEU A 148 -8.21 -7.76 -11.05
C LEU A 148 -6.81 -8.39 -11.03
N THR A 149 -6.10 -8.34 -12.16
CA THR A 149 -4.67 -8.68 -12.20
C THR A 149 -3.87 -7.46 -11.77
N VAL A 150 -3.11 -7.60 -10.69
CA VAL A 150 -2.28 -6.54 -10.09
C VAL A 150 -0.84 -7.00 -10.07
N VAL A 151 0.07 -6.14 -10.53
CA VAL A 151 1.52 -6.33 -10.49
C VAL A 151 2.14 -5.12 -9.81
N GLU A 152 2.96 -5.35 -8.79
CA GLU A 152 3.64 -4.32 -8.02
C GLU A 152 5.14 -4.40 -8.32
N GLU A 153 5.73 -3.28 -8.76
CA GLU A 153 7.16 -3.21 -9.08
C GLU A 153 7.80 -2.02 -8.36
N PRO A 154 9.01 -2.18 -7.81
CA PRO A 154 9.71 -1.07 -7.19
C PRO A 154 10.28 -0.11 -8.23
N ARG A 155 10.25 1.17 -7.88
CA ARG A 155 10.87 2.25 -8.63
C ARG A 155 11.64 3.16 -7.67
N GLN A 156 12.78 3.65 -8.12
CA GLN A 156 13.54 4.69 -7.41
C GLN A 156 12.93 6.06 -7.67
N ALA A 157 12.44 6.73 -6.63
CA ALA A 157 11.92 8.09 -6.70
C ALA A 157 12.98 9.07 -7.25
N ALA A 158 12.56 10.14 -7.92
CA ALA A 158 13.47 11.25 -8.18
C ALA A 158 13.95 11.85 -6.84
N PHE A 159 15.23 12.20 -6.75
CA PHE A 159 15.82 12.82 -5.56
C PHE A 159 16.04 14.32 -5.80
N PRO A 160 15.59 15.22 -4.91
CA PRO A 160 14.93 14.94 -3.64
C PRO A 160 13.52 14.38 -3.79
N SER A 161 13.11 13.51 -2.85
CA SER A 161 11.80 12.83 -2.81
C SER A 161 10.67 13.76 -2.35
N VAL A 162 10.55 14.92 -3.01
CA VAL A 162 9.55 15.95 -2.77
C VAL A 162 8.69 16.17 -4.01
N THR A 163 7.42 16.50 -3.80
CA THR A 163 6.43 16.64 -4.88
C THR A 163 6.88 17.49 -6.08
N PRO A 164 7.51 18.67 -5.89
CA PRO A 164 7.95 19.48 -7.02
C PRO A 164 9.05 18.86 -7.89
N THR A 165 9.82 17.91 -7.35
CA THR A 165 10.80 17.11 -8.10
C THR A 165 10.17 15.83 -8.62
N GLY A 166 9.39 15.16 -7.78
CA GLY A 166 8.94 13.80 -8.01
C GLY A 166 7.73 13.68 -8.96
N GLN A 167 6.70 14.52 -8.80
CA GLN A 167 5.49 14.42 -9.61
C GLN A 167 5.77 14.51 -11.13
N PRO A 168 6.63 15.43 -11.62
CA PRO A 168 7.03 15.44 -13.02
C PRO A 168 7.79 14.18 -13.45
N ALA A 169 8.49 13.50 -12.53
CA ALA A 169 9.29 12.31 -12.84
C ALA A 169 8.45 11.07 -13.11
N VAL A 170 7.21 11.04 -12.64
CA VAL A 170 6.26 9.94 -12.84
C VAL A 170 5.12 10.30 -13.80
N ALA A 171 5.15 11.51 -14.39
CA ALA A 171 4.16 11.91 -15.38
C ALA A 171 4.37 11.16 -16.72
N PRO A 172 3.30 10.74 -17.42
CA PRO A 172 3.36 9.97 -18.67
C PRO A 172 3.69 10.83 -19.89
N ILE A 173 4.70 11.68 -19.78
CA ILE A 173 5.09 12.64 -20.80
C ILE A 173 6.60 12.67 -20.95
N LYS A 174 7.08 12.86 -22.19
CA LYS A 174 8.49 13.13 -22.44
C LYS A 174 8.76 14.57 -22.06
N ILE A 175 9.50 14.76 -20.98
CA ILE A 175 9.78 16.10 -20.50
C ILE A 175 11.29 16.37 -20.56
N SER A 176 11.68 17.34 -21.40
CA SER A 176 13.04 17.89 -21.40
C SER A 176 13.17 18.87 -20.23
N MET A 177 13.22 18.32 -19.02
CA MET A 177 13.24 19.11 -17.79
C MET A 177 14.68 19.45 -17.40
N ALA A 178 14.85 20.62 -16.78
CA ALA A 178 16.05 21.02 -16.07
C ALA A 178 15.71 21.27 -14.59
N GLY A 179 16.74 21.42 -13.76
CA GLY A 179 16.58 21.89 -12.37
C GLY A 179 16.13 23.35 -12.34
N GLY A 180 14.99 23.61 -11.69
CA GLY A 180 14.44 24.95 -11.49
C GLY A 180 14.87 25.61 -10.18
N ALA A 181 14.05 26.56 -9.72
CA ALA A 181 14.21 27.20 -8.41
C ALA A 181 13.80 26.24 -7.29
N ALA A 182 14.41 26.39 -6.11
CA ALA A 182 14.18 25.53 -4.95
C ALA A 182 14.33 24.04 -5.29
N PHE A 183 13.21 23.32 -5.35
CA PHE A 183 13.12 21.88 -5.63
C PHE A 183 12.27 21.57 -6.87
N ASP A 184 11.89 22.59 -7.65
CA ASP A 184 10.95 22.42 -8.75
C ASP A 184 11.67 21.91 -10.01
N ALA A 185 11.17 20.83 -10.62
CA ALA A 185 11.51 20.54 -12.00
C ALA A 185 11.01 21.69 -12.90
N ALA A 186 11.79 22.08 -13.90
CA ALA A 186 11.47 23.20 -14.77
C ALA A 186 11.45 22.79 -16.24
N ASP A 187 10.60 23.45 -17.04
CA ASP A 187 10.57 23.26 -18.49
C ASP A 187 11.70 23.99 -19.20
N ASP A 188 11.72 23.85 -20.53
CA ASP A 188 12.69 24.50 -21.41
C ASP A 188 12.63 26.04 -21.33
N GLN A 189 11.55 26.61 -20.76
CA GLN A 189 11.38 28.02 -20.48
C GLN A 189 11.70 28.40 -19.03
N GLY A 190 12.15 27.45 -18.21
CA GLY A 190 12.48 27.63 -16.81
C GLY A 190 11.27 27.75 -15.88
N ARG A 191 10.07 27.37 -16.32
CA ARG A 191 8.84 27.42 -15.51
C ARG A 191 8.70 26.14 -14.70
N SER A 192 8.36 26.28 -13.42
CA SER A 192 8.08 25.14 -12.55
C SER A 192 6.95 24.27 -13.08
N VAL A 193 7.22 22.99 -13.30
CA VAL A 193 6.25 22.02 -13.84
C VAL A 193 5.39 21.46 -12.72
N LYS A 194 4.43 22.27 -12.29
CA LYS A 194 3.42 21.91 -11.29
C LYS A 194 2.09 22.56 -11.61
N GLY A 195 1.00 22.01 -11.07
CA GLY A 195 -0.34 22.58 -11.21
C GLY A 195 -0.72 22.86 -12.67
N ALA A 196 -0.92 24.13 -13.01
CA ALA A 196 -1.35 24.53 -14.37
C ALA A 196 -0.29 24.24 -15.45
N VAL A 197 1.00 24.33 -15.14
CA VAL A 197 2.08 24.06 -16.10
C VAL A 197 2.13 22.57 -16.42
N LEU A 198 2.07 21.72 -15.40
CA LEU A 198 1.98 20.27 -15.58
C LEU A 198 0.73 19.87 -16.38
N ARG A 199 -0.44 20.44 -16.04
CA ARG A 199 -1.68 20.21 -16.81
C ARG A 199 -1.54 20.60 -18.28
N SER A 200 -0.88 21.71 -18.56
CA SER A 200 -0.62 22.16 -19.95
C SER A 200 0.34 21.22 -20.67
N ALA A 201 1.36 20.71 -19.98
CA ALA A 201 2.30 19.73 -20.52
C ALA A 201 1.63 18.38 -20.83
N LEU A 202 0.76 17.90 -19.93
CA LEU A 202 -0.07 16.71 -20.15
C LEU A 202 -0.96 16.88 -21.39
N ALA A 203 -1.67 17.99 -21.48
CA ALA A 203 -2.52 18.28 -22.64
C ALA A 203 -1.74 18.38 -23.96
N GLY A 204 -0.56 19.02 -23.93
CA GLY A 204 0.33 19.13 -25.10
C GLY A 204 0.88 17.78 -25.58
N ALA A 205 0.87 16.76 -24.72
CA ALA A 205 1.23 15.39 -25.05
C ALA A 205 0.01 14.47 -25.24
N GLU A 206 -1.18 15.05 -25.44
CA GLU A 206 -2.45 14.33 -25.65
C GLU A 206 -2.84 13.41 -24.48
N VAL A 207 -2.38 13.73 -23.27
CA VAL A 207 -2.79 13.05 -22.03
C VAL A 207 -3.99 13.79 -21.43
N GLN A 208 -5.11 13.08 -21.30
CA GLN A 208 -6.33 13.61 -20.70
C GLN A 208 -6.12 13.83 -19.19
N PHE A 209 -6.38 15.04 -18.70
CA PHE A 209 -6.45 15.27 -17.26
C PHE A 209 -7.87 15.02 -16.77
N LEU A 210 -8.05 14.00 -15.93
CA LEU A 210 -9.33 13.66 -15.31
C LEU A 210 -9.30 14.16 -13.87
N ASP A 211 -10.31 14.97 -13.50
CA ASP A 211 -10.49 15.33 -12.09
C ASP A 211 -10.76 14.07 -11.25
N TRP A 212 -10.46 14.16 -9.96
CA TRP A 212 -10.74 13.09 -9.00
C TRP A 212 -12.24 13.03 -8.69
N ASP A 213 -13.01 12.62 -9.68
CA ASP A 213 -14.48 12.55 -9.69
C ASP A 213 -14.91 11.23 -10.37
N ALA A 214 -15.86 10.53 -9.75
CA ALA A 214 -16.39 9.25 -10.25
C ALA A 214 -16.99 9.35 -11.67
N ALA A 215 -17.54 10.50 -12.06
CA ALA A 215 -18.10 10.73 -13.39
C ALA A 215 -17.02 10.98 -14.47
N GLN A 216 -15.81 11.37 -14.07
CA GLN A 216 -14.71 11.71 -14.98
C GLN A 216 -13.87 10.48 -15.31
N VAL A 217 -14.31 9.69 -16.29
CA VAL A 217 -13.61 8.45 -16.70
C VAL A 217 -12.81 8.58 -18.00
N GLY A 218 -12.99 9.66 -18.76
CA GLY A 218 -12.22 9.93 -20.00
C GLY A 218 -12.51 8.98 -21.17
N ASP A 219 -11.75 9.14 -22.25
CA ASP A 219 -11.75 8.25 -23.42
C ASP A 219 -10.67 7.15 -23.27
N PRO A 220 -11.05 5.88 -23.10
CA PRO A 220 -10.12 4.77 -22.90
C PRO A 220 -9.30 4.41 -24.15
N ALA A 221 -9.54 5.01 -25.31
CA ALA A 221 -8.68 4.82 -26.47
C ALA A 221 -7.35 5.59 -26.36
N GLY A 222 -7.28 6.65 -25.54
CA GLY A 222 -6.12 7.51 -25.39
C GLY A 222 -5.25 7.20 -24.16
N THR A 223 -4.57 8.20 -23.63
CA THR A 223 -3.87 8.15 -22.33
C THR A 223 -4.52 9.16 -21.39
N ALA A 224 -4.61 8.85 -20.10
CA ALA A 224 -5.14 9.76 -19.10
C ALA A 224 -4.28 9.83 -17.83
N TRP A 225 -4.48 10.90 -17.08
CA TRP A 225 -3.89 11.17 -15.77
C TRP A 225 -5.00 11.65 -14.81
N THR A 226 -5.10 11.04 -13.64
CA THR A 226 -5.94 11.48 -12.53
C THR A 226 -5.10 11.49 -11.26
N GLN A 227 -5.40 12.39 -10.31
CA GLN A 227 -4.54 12.55 -9.14
C GLN A 227 -5.29 12.83 -7.84
N THR A 228 -4.73 12.35 -6.73
CA THR A 228 -5.12 12.71 -5.36
C THR A 228 -3.88 12.98 -4.52
N ASN A 229 -3.99 13.91 -3.56
CA ASN A 229 -2.91 14.25 -2.61
C ASN A 229 -3.27 14.00 -1.15
N MET A 230 -4.31 13.20 -0.92
CA MET A 230 -4.93 13.11 0.40
C MET A 230 -4.05 12.41 1.44
N ILE A 231 -3.26 11.41 1.05
CA ILE A 231 -2.38 10.69 1.97
C ILE A 231 -1.27 11.61 2.50
N ASP A 232 -0.57 12.33 1.61
CA ASP A 232 0.44 13.33 1.99
C ASP A 232 -0.17 14.43 2.87
N SER A 233 -1.32 14.99 2.44
CA SER A 233 -2.03 16.01 3.21
C SER A 233 -2.37 15.55 4.63
N LEU A 234 -2.85 14.31 4.79
CA LEU A 234 -3.14 13.74 6.11
C LEU A 234 -1.88 13.60 6.96
N GLY A 235 -0.78 13.13 6.37
CA GLY A 235 0.50 13.02 7.06
C GLY A 235 0.95 14.35 7.67
N HIS A 236 1.00 15.40 6.85
CA HIS A 236 1.42 16.74 7.29
C HIS A 236 0.47 17.38 8.32
N SER A 237 -0.84 17.21 8.14
CA SER A 237 -1.83 17.90 8.99
C SER A 237 -2.19 17.14 10.27
N HIS A 238 -2.09 15.82 10.28
CA HIS A 238 -2.62 14.97 11.34
C HIS A 238 -1.58 14.02 11.96
N GLY A 239 -0.39 13.87 11.38
CA GLY A 239 0.67 13.01 11.92
C GLY A 239 0.16 11.60 12.19
N HIS A 240 0.32 11.09 13.44
CA HIS A 240 -0.19 9.77 13.82
C HIS A 240 -1.70 9.55 13.59
N GLN A 241 -2.53 10.59 13.57
CA GLN A 241 -3.96 10.45 13.28
C GLN A 241 -4.23 10.06 11.82
N MET A 242 -3.25 10.18 10.91
CA MET A 242 -3.38 9.65 9.55
C MET A 242 -3.67 8.15 9.55
N ALA A 243 -3.17 7.40 10.55
CA ALA A 243 -3.35 5.96 10.66
C ALA A 243 -4.82 5.55 10.82
N ASP A 244 -5.67 6.44 11.34
CA ASP A 244 -7.10 6.19 11.50
C ASP A 244 -7.89 6.42 10.20
N LEU A 245 -7.35 7.21 9.27
CA LEU A 245 -8.05 7.70 8.09
C LEU A 245 -7.51 7.12 6.78
N VAL A 246 -6.27 6.63 6.79
CA VAL A 246 -5.57 6.18 5.57
C VAL A 246 -6.35 5.07 4.85
N ASP A 247 -6.89 4.08 5.56
CA ASP A 247 -7.57 2.95 4.94
C ASP A 247 -8.81 3.37 4.14
N HIS A 248 -9.54 4.39 4.59
CA HIS A 248 -10.65 4.99 3.83
C HIS A 248 -10.16 5.59 2.51
N HIS A 249 -9.01 6.27 2.50
CA HIS A 249 -8.45 6.82 1.27
C HIS A 249 -7.88 5.74 0.35
N LEU A 250 -7.38 4.62 0.89
CA LEU A 250 -7.01 3.46 0.08
C LEU A 250 -8.23 2.83 -0.59
N ASP A 251 -9.39 2.80 0.08
CA ASP A 251 -10.65 2.37 -0.53
C ASP A 251 -11.05 3.29 -1.71
N LEU A 252 -10.93 4.60 -1.54
CA LEU A 252 -11.22 5.57 -2.62
C LEU A 252 -10.24 5.44 -3.81
N VAL A 253 -8.97 5.15 -3.55
CA VAL A 253 -8.01 4.83 -4.63
C VAL A 253 -8.44 3.57 -5.37
N ALA A 254 -8.80 2.51 -4.64
CA ALA A 254 -9.23 1.25 -5.24
C ALA A 254 -10.56 1.40 -6.01
N GLU A 255 -11.50 2.21 -5.52
CA GLU A 255 -12.73 2.60 -6.22
C GLU A 255 -12.40 3.31 -7.53
N ARG A 256 -11.51 4.30 -7.50
CA ARG A 256 -11.09 5.05 -8.70
C ARG A 256 -10.49 4.13 -9.76
N VAL A 257 -9.59 3.23 -9.35
CA VAL A 257 -8.98 2.23 -10.25
C VAL A 257 -10.07 1.34 -10.88
N ARG A 258 -11.01 0.83 -10.10
CA ARG A 258 -12.12 0.01 -10.61
C ARG A 258 -13.02 0.76 -11.57
N ALA A 259 -13.36 2.01 -11.27
CA ALA A 259 -14.19 2.84 -12.15
C ALA A 259 -13.53 3.01 -13.53
N LEU A 260 -12.22 3.24 -13.57
CA LEU A 260 -11.46 3.36 -14.82
C LEU A 260 -11.42 2.02 -15.58
N ILE A 261 -11.10 0.91 -14.92
CA ILE A 261 -11.13 -0.43 -15.56
C ILE A 261 -12.54 -0.74 -16.08
N GLY A 262 -13.58 -0.42 -15.32
CA GLY A 262 -14.99 -0.59 -15.69
C GLY A 262 -15.40 0.24 -16.90
N ALA A 263 -14.88 1.48 -17.01
CA ALA A 263 -15.09 2.38 -18.14
C ALA A 263 -14.39 1.95 -19.44
N GLY A 264 -13.56 0.90 -19.40
CA GLY A 264 -12.95 0.30 -20.59
C GLY A 264 -11.45 0.58 -20.75
N TRP A 265 -10.81 1.25 -19.78
CA TRP A 265 -9.35 1.35 -19.77
C TRP A 265 -8.73 -0.04 -19.71
N ARG A 266 -7.84 -0.33 -20.67
CA ARG A 266 -7.15 -1.64 -20.75
C ARG A 266 -6.20 -1.83 -19.58
N LYS A 267 -5.56 -0.75 -19.15
CA LYS A 267 -4.57 -0.72 -18.07
C LYS A 267 -4.78 0.52 -17.20
N VAL A 268 -4.63 0.35 -15.90
CA VAL A 268 -4.45 1.45 -14.96
C VAL A 268 -3.07 1.30 -14.32
N VAL A 269 -2.30 2.38 -14.23
CA VAL A 269 -0.99 2.38 -13.55
C VAL A 269 -1.07 3.35 -12.40
N VAL A 270 -1.03 2.84 -11.16
CA VAL A 270 -0.95 3.68 -9.96
C VAL A 270 0.51 4.00 -9.68
N VAL A 271 0.82 5.28 -9.51
CA VAL A 271 2.17 5.76 -9.23
C VAL A 271 2.15 6.73 -8.06
N THR A 272 3.26 6.80 -7.35
CA THR A 272 3.61 7.90 -6.45
C THR A 272 5.00 8.36 -6.79
N ASP A 273 5.31 9.57 -6.35
CA ASP A 273 6.61 10.18 -6.54
C ASP A 273 7.52 10.13 -5.32
N HIS A 274 6.94 9.92 -4.14
CA HIS A 274 7.67 9.62 -2.91
C HIS A 274 6.84 8.75 -1.96
N GLY A 275 7.50 8.18 -0.96
CA GLY A 275 6.86 7.75 0.27
C GLY A 275 7.14 8.73 1.41
N PHE A 276 7.20 8.26 2.65
CA PHE A 276 7.36 9.12 3.83
C PHE A 276 7.91 8.38 5.05
N LEU A 277 8.52 9.13 5.95
CA LEU A 277 8.77 8.71 7.33
C LEU A 277 7.57 9.09 8.20
N LEU A 278 7.13 8.16 9.04
CA LEU A 278 6.22 8.42 10.16
C LEU A 278 6.80 7.75 11.40
N LEU A 279 7.50 8.53 12.22
CA LEU A 279 8.23 8.01 13.38
C LEU A 279 7.30 7.86 14.61
N GLY A 280 7.68 7.00 15.54
CA GLY A 280 7.04 6.90 16.85
C GLY A 280 7.28 8.16 17.69
N GLN A 281 8.48 8.71 17.63
CA GLN A 281 8.86 9.97 18.27
C GLN A 281 9.33 11.00 17.23
N ALA A 282 9.25 12.29 17.58
CA ALA A 282 9.74 13.33 16.67
C ALA A 282 11.22 13.09 16.30
N ALA A 283 11.54 13.26 15.02
CA ALA A 283 12.87 13.07 14.47
C ALA A 283 13.92 13.86 15.26
N GLN A 284 15.09 13.27 15.44
CA GLN A 284 16.20 13.97 16.06
C GLN A 284 16.59 15.17 15.19
N LYS A 285 16.55 16.36 15.78
CA LYS A 285 17.05 17.56 15.09
C LYS A 285 18.57 17.51 14.96
N VAL A 286 19.06 17.74 13.76
CA VAL A 286 20.48 17.99 13.45
C VAL A 286 20.65 19.37 12.82
N THR A 287 21.83 19.96 12.97
CA THR A 287 22.08 21.34 12.53
C THR A 287 22.69 21.35 11.13
N LEU A 288 21.95 21.90 10.16
CA LEU A 288 22.49 22.37 8.89
C LEU A 288 22.53 23.90 8.89
N SER A 289 23.71 24.47 8.65
CA SER A 289 23.88 25.92 8.56
C SER A 289 23.17 26.47 7.33
N ILE A 290 22.34 27.51 7.50
CA ILE A 290 21.69 28.18 6.36
C ILE A 290 22.69 28.87 5.43
N GLN A 291 23.91 29.16 5.91
CA GLN A 291 24.94 29.80 5.09
C GLN A 291 25.41 28.91 3.94
N VAL A 292 25.34 27.59 4.11
CA VAL A 292 25.75 26.62 3.07
C VAL A 292 24.62 26.25 2.11
N THR A 293 23.37 26.63 2.40
CA THR A 293 22.20 26.36 1.55
C THR A 293 21.84 27.55 0.66
N GLU A 294 21.07 27.32 -0.39
CA GLU A 294 20.51 28.35 -1.28
C GLU A 294 19.37 29.19 -0.64
N GLY A 295 19.30 29.23 0.69
CA GLY A 295 18.29 29.97 1.46
C GLY A 295 17.10 29.11 1.92
N ASP A 296 16.13 29.76 2.56
CA ASP A 296 15.02 29.08 3.24
C ASP A 296 14.07 28.38 2.26
N ALA A 297 13.78 28.99 1.11
CA ALA A 297 12.91 28.40 0.10
C ALA A 297 13.47 27.10 -0.51
N ALA A 298 14.78 26.87 -0.37
CA ALA A 298 15.48 25.68 -0.85
C ALA A 298 15.90 24.75 0.31
N ARG A 299 15.17 24.81 1.43
CA ARG A 299 15.34 23.96 2.60
C ARG A 299 13.98 23.42 3.05
N LYS A 300 13.95 22.11 3.30
CA LYS A 300 12.87 21.36 3.94
C LYS A 300 13.45 20.54 5.10
N PRO A 301 12.62 19.99 5.99
CA PRO A 301 13.10 19.24 7.14
C PRO A 301 14.06 18.09 6.81
N ARG A 302 13.86 17.40 5.69
CA ARG A 302 14.69 16.26 5.29
C ARG A 302 15.75 16.58 4.24
N VAL A 303 15.69 17.72 3.57
CA VAL A 303 16.56 18.02 2.43
C VAL A 303 16.78 19.51 2.19
N ALA A 304 17.95 19.87 1.69
CA ALA A 304 18.24 21.23 1.25
C ALA A 304 19.13 21.26 0.01
N ARG A 305 19.01 22.33 -0.78
CA ARG A 305 19.93 22.64 -1.89
C ARG A 305 21.17 23.34 -1.37
N LEU A 306 22.35 22.85 -1.73
CA LEU A 306 23.62 23.45 -1.34
C LEU A 306 24.08 24.52 -2.34
N LYS A 307 24.75 25.55 -1.84
CA LYS A 307 25.48 26.50 -2.68
C LYS A 307 26.70 25.84 -3.30
N ALA A 308 26.90 26.04 -4.60
CA ALA A 308 27.99 25.40 -5.35
C ALA A 308 29.37 25.58 -4.67
N ALA A 309 29.69 26.79 -4.19
CA ALA A 309 30.97 27.13 -3.58
C ALA A 309 31.04 26.95 -2.05
N ALA A 310 29.99 26.46 -1.38
CA ALA A 310 29.98 26.31 0.07
C ALA A 310 30.80 25.10 0.56
N ALA A 311 31.32 25.16 1.78
CA ALA A 311 31.87 23.99 2.45
C ALA A 311 30.80 22.89 2.57
N ARG A 312 31.15 21.66 2.19
CA ARG A 312 30.22 20.54 2.22
C ARG A 312 30.05 20.01 3.65
N PRO A 313 28.81 19.89 4.17
CA PRO A 313 28.56 19.29 5.47
C PRO A 313 28.84 17.78 5.44
N ASP A 314 29.07 17.19 6.62
CA ASP A 314 29.22 15.74 6.79
C ASP A 314 27.84 15.05 6.86
N PHE A 315 27.10 15.15 5.76
CA PHE A 315 25.78 14.57 5.56
C PHE A 315 25.70 13.91 4.17
N PRO A 316 24.73 13.01 3.91
CA PRO A 316 24.55 12.44 2.58
C PRO A 316 24.24 13.53 1.55
N ILE A 317 25.06 13.62 0.50
CA ILE A 317 24.93 14.59 -0.58
C ILE A 317 24.88 13.85 -1.90
N LEU A 318 23.88 14.15 -2.72
CA LEU A 318 23.74 13.62 -4.07
C LEU A 318 23.34 14.73 -5.05
N PRO A 319 23.68 14.59 -6.33
CA PRO A 319 23.16 15.48 -7.35
C PRO A 319 21.63 15.39 -7.45
N TRP A 320 20.99 16.51 -7.78
CA TRP A 320 19.56 16.54 -8.09
C TRP A 320 19.27 15.73 -9.35
N THR A 321 18.25 14.87 -9.33
CA THR A 321 17.82 14.07 -10.49
C THR A 321 17.59 14.90 -11.76
N TRP A 322 17.09 16.15 -11.63
CA TRP A 322 16.85 17.04 -12.78
C TRP A 322 18.03 17.91 -13.19
N ASP A 323 19.06 18.02 -12.34
CA ASP A 323 20.26 18.81 -12.61
C ASP A 323 21.45 18.28 -11.81
N SER A 324 22.32 17.52 -12.48
CA SER A 324 23.48 16.90 -11.85
C SER A 324 24.56 17.89 -11.40
N SER A 325 24.43 19.18 -11.74
CA SER A 325 25.30 20.25 -11.25
C SER A 325 24.86 20.81 -9.89
N VAL A 326 23.66 20.45 -9.42
CA VAL A 326 23.08 20.93 -8.17
C VAL A 326 23.17 19.84 -7.10
N ASP A 327 23.94 20.12 -6.04
CA ASP A 327 24.05 19.24 -4.90
C ASP A 327 22.86 19.42 -3.93
N MET A 328 22.24 18.30 -3.58
CA MET A 328 21.16 18.21 -2.60
C MET A 328 21.66 17.42 -1.38
N VAL A 329 21.51 17.99 -0.19
CA VAL A 329 21.90 17.36 1.08
C VAL A 329 20.69 16.78 1.78
N SER A 330 20.70 15.47 2.06
CA SER A 330 19.69 14.81 2.89
C SER A 330 20.06 14.88 4.36
N ALA A 331 19.08 14.94 5.25
CA ALA A 331 19.29 14.69 6.67
C ALA A 331 19.78 13.24 6.87
N PRO A 332 20.73 12.98 7.78
CA PRO A 332 21.31 11.65 7.99
C PRO A 332 20.32 10.72 8.70
N GLY A 333 20.24 9.47 8.26
CA GLY A 333 19.30 8.48 8.80
C GLY A 333 17.86 8.99 8.79
N ALA A 334 17.20 8.90 9.94
CA ALA A 334 15.83 9.38 10.16
C ALA A 334 15.76 10.80 10.78
N ALA A 335 16.90 11.50 10.91
CA ALA A 335 16.96 12.83 11.52
C ALA A 335 16.27 13.92 10.68
N ALA A 336 16.09 15.12 11.23
CA ALA A 336 15.59 16.27 10.48
C ALA A 336 16.44 17.52 10.75
N PHE A 337 16.48 18.45 9.81
CA PHE A 337 17.11 19.76 9.97
C PHE A 337 16.25 20.73 10.82
N GLU A 338 15.04 20.30 11.16
CA GLU A 338 14.04 21.01 11.96
C GLU A 338 13.57 20.12 13.11
N SER A 339 13.01 20.72 14.17
CA SER A 339 12.51 19.99 15.34
C SER A 339 11.00 19.74 15.22
N GLY A 340 10.51 18.67 15.86
CA GLY A 340 9.07 18.39 15.92
C GLY A 340 8.53 17.64 14.70
N CYS A 341 9.41 17.24 13.79
CA CYS A 341 9.10 16.48 12.59
C CYS A 341 8.68 15.05 12.92
N LEU A 342 7.41 14.72 12.69
CA LEU A 342 6.86 13.38 12.93
C LEU A 342 6.58 12.64 11.61
N TYR A 343 5.99 13.37 10.66
CA TYR A 343 5.74 12.94 9.30
C TYR A 343 6.57 13.81 8.36
N GLU A 344 7.47 13.22 7.60
CA GLU A 344 8.30 13.98 6.65
C GLU A 344 8.70 13.15 5.44
N HIS A 345 9.05 13.85 4.36
CA HIS A 345 9.61 13.28 3.14
C HIS A 345 10.63 14.24 2.52
N GLY A 346 11.31 13.82 1.45
CA GLY A 346 12.34 14.59 0.74
C GLY A 346 13.76 14.10 0.98
N GLY A 347 13.98 13.26 1.99
CA GLY A 347 15.26 12.67 2.31
C GLY A 347 15.57 11.41 1.51
N LEU A 348 16.65 10.74 1.94
CA LEU A 348 17.15 9.51 1.33
C LEU A 348 16.99 8.36 2.32
N SER A 349 15.89 7.63 2.21
CA SER A 349 15.57 6.41 2.97
C SER A 349 14.77 5.44 2.10
N LEU A 350 14.69 4.16 2.50
CA LEU A 350 13.88 3.17 1.78
C LEU A 350 12.42 3.62 1.68
N GLN A 351 11.86 4.07 2.81
CA GLN A 351 10.47 4.53 2.92
C GLN A 351 10.15 5.75 2.06
N GLU A 352 11.12 6.64 1.84
CA GLU A 352 10.94 7.85 1.03
C GLU A 352 11.20 7.59 -0.47
N CYS A 353 12.18 6.73 -0.79
CA CYS A 353 12.76 6.62 -2.13
C CYS A 353 12.41 5.36 -2.90
N VAL A 354 11.99 4.27 -2.23
CA VAL A 354 11.52 3.05 -2.89
C VAL A 354 10.00 3.15 -3.03
N VAL A 355 9.56 3.57 -4.20
CA VAL A 355 8.15 3.83 -4.48
C VAL A 355 7.53 2.72 -5.33
N PRO A 356 6.26 2.36 -5.07
CA PRO A 356 5.55 1.35 -5.84
C PRO A 356 5.07 1.91 -7.18
N VAL A 357 5.16 1.07 -8.22
CA VAL A 357 4.40 1.20 -9.46
C VAL A 357 3.43 0.02 -9.51
N VAL A 358 2.13 0.30 -9.39
CA VAL A 358 1.09 -0.74 -9.38
C VAL A 358 0.40 -0.77 -10.73
N THR A 359 0.69 -1.80 -11.52
CA THR A 359 0.01 -2.04 -12.79
C THR A 359 -1.22 -2.91 -12.57
N VAL A 360 -2.38 -2.40 -12.98
CA VAL A 360 -3.67 -3.06 -12.83
C VAL A 360 -4.27 -3.28 -14.21
N THR A 361 -4.70 -4.51 -14.48
CA THR A 361 -5.39 -4.90 -15.71
C THR A 361 -6.62 -5.71 -15.38
N ARG A 362 -7.54 -5.83 -16.34
CA ARG A 362 -8.60 -6.84 -16.22
C ARG A 362 -7.93 -8.20 -16.14
N SER A 363 -8.45 -9.04 -15.26
CA SER A 363 -8.07 -10.45 -15.24
C SER A 363 -8.41 -11.05 -16.60
N ASP A 364 -7.41 -11.54 -17.34
CA ASP A 364 -7.62 -12.31 -18.58
C ASP A 364 -8.42 -13.59 -18.30
N SER A 365 -8.44 -14.01 -17.04
CA SER A 365 -9.49 -14.84 -16.51
C SER A 365 -10.77 -14.00 -16.38
N ALA A 366 -11.55 -13.97 -17.46
CA ALA A 366 -12.94 -14.35 -17.29
C ALA A 366 -12.92 -15.76 -16.66
N VAL A 367 -12.72 -15.85 -15.34
CA VAL A 367 -12.98 -17.08 -14.60
C VAL A 367 -14.43 -17.36 -14.95
N ALA A 368 -14.67 -18.46 -15.68
CA ALA A 368 -16.04 -18.88 -15.95
C ALA A 368 -16.75 -18.86 -14.58
N PRO A 369 -17.89 -18.16 -14.46
CA PRO A 369 -18.55 -18.02 -13.16
C PRO A 369 -18.71 -19.42 -12.57
N VAL A 370 -18.35 -19.60 -11.30
CA VAL A 370 -18.42 -20.93 -10.68
C VAL A 370 -19.80 -21.52 -10.94
N GLN A 371 -19.85 -22.71 -11.51
CA GLN A 371 -21.08 -23.45 -11.78
C GLN A 371 -21.08 -24.74 -10.98
N ILE A 372 -22.26 -25.14 -10.53
CA ILE A 372 -22.48 -26.50 -10.04
C ILE A 372 -22.73 -27.38 -11.26
N GLU A 373 -21.82 -28.31 -11.52
CA GLU A 373 -21.88 -29.20 -12.69
C GLU A 373 -22.74 -30.42 -12.39
N ALA A 374 -22.67 -30.94 -11.16
CA ALA A 374 -23.51 -32.04 -10.70
C ALA A 374 -23.67 -32.05 -9.18
N VAL A 375 -24.83 -32.52 -8.72
CA VAL A 375 -25.10 -32.81 -7.30
C VAL A 375 -25.50 -34.28 -7.20
N ARG A 376 -24.82 -35.06 -6.36
CA ARG A 376 -25.05 -36.50 -6.21
C ARG A 376 -25.10 -36.88 -4.75
N TRP A 377 -26.07 -37.71 -4.36
CA TRP A 377 -26.21 -38.16 -2.98
C TRP A 377 -25.84 -39.63 -2.79
N THR A 378 -25.32 -39.94 -1.61
CA THR A 378 -25.16 -41.32 -1.12
C THR A 378 -25.55 -41.32 0.35
N GLY A 379 -26.81 -41.67 0.63
CA GLY A 379 -27.42 -41.44 1.94
C GLY A 379 -27.38 -39.93 2.27
N GLN A 380 -26.87 -39.59 3.45
CA GLN A 380 -26.74 -38.21 3.94
C GLN A 380 -25.54 -37.43 3.38
N ARG A 381 -24.73 -38.03 2.50
CA ARG A 381 -23.54 -37.38 1.93
C ARG A 381 -23.87 -36.80 0.56
N CYS A 382 -23.77 -35.48 0.46
CA CYS A 382 -23.90 -34.71 -0.77
C CYS A 382 -22.52 -34.51 -1.40
N ARG A 383 -22.31 -35.03 -2.60
CA ARG A 383 -21.16 -34.75 -3.45
C ARG A 383 -21.55 -33.70 -4.47
N ILE A 384 -20.73 -32.67 -4.58
CA ILE A 384 -20.95 -31.51 -5.44
C ILE A 384 -19.74 -31.40 -6.35
N ASP A 385 -19.96 -31.61 -7.65
CA ASP A 385 -18.94 -31.37 -8.67
C ASP A 385 -19.16 -29.94 -9.21
N TYR A 386 -18.08 -29.15 -9.33
CA TYR A 386 -18.15 -27.76 -9.72
C TYR A 386 -17.01 -27.35 -10.64
N GLY A 387 -17.27 -26.34 -11.48
CA GLY A 387 -16.33 -25.80 -12.43
C GLY A 387 -16.23 -24.28 -12.32
N PRO A 388 -15.05 -23.67 -12.56
CA PRO A 388 -13.76 -24.32 -12.82
C PRO A 388 -13.17 -25.01 -11.57
N ALA A 389 -12.38 -26.07 -11.76
CA ALA A 389 -11.93 -26.95 -10.68
C ALA A 389 -10.99 -26.27 -9.68
N GLU A 390 -10.23 -25.29 -10.17
CA GLU A 390 -9.33 -24.42 -9.41
C GLU A 390 -10.04 -23.33 -8.60
N ALA A 391 -11.37 -23.19 -8.69
CA ALA A 391 -12.10 -22.20 -7.91
C ALA A 391 -11.98 -22.47 -6.40
N GLU A 392 -11.59 -21.45 -5.64
CA GLU A 392 -11.61 -21.46 -4.18
C GLU A 392 -13.05 -21.28 -3.68
N VAL A 393 -13.65 -22.38 -3.22
CA VAL A 393 -15.05 -22.40 -2.79
C VAL A 393 -15.18 -23.01 -1.40
N VAL A 394 -16.26 -22.62 -0.70
CA VAL A 394 -16.77 -23.29 0.49
C VAL A 394 -18.19 -23.76 0.18
N ALA A 395 -18.49 -25.03 0.43
CA ALA A 395 -19.82 -25.59 0.18
C ALA A 395 -20.64 -25.73 1.46
N GLU A 396 -21.92 -25.38 1.33
CA GLU A 396 -22.96 -25.61 2.33
C GLU A 396 -24.19 -26.26 1.70
N VAL A 397 -24.97 -26.97 2.51
CA VAL A 397 -26.33 -27.38 2.19
C VAL A 397 -27.28 -26.58 3.08
N ARG A 398 -28.17 -25.79 2.48
CA ARG A 398 -29.11 -24.90 3.18
C ARG A 398 -30.56 -25.26 2.88
N LEU A 399 -31.46 -25.04 3.84
CA LEU A 399 -32.91 -25.12 3.58
C LEU A 399 -33.41 -23.88 2.82
N ARG A 400 -32.77 -22.72 3.03
CA ARG A 400 -33.04 -21.47 2.32
C ARG A 400 -31.71 -20.90 1.81
N PRO A 401 -31.49 -20.79 0.49
CA PRO A 401 -30.16 -20.52 -0.05
C PRO A 401 -29.59 -19.14 0.36
N ALA A 402 -30.46 -18.13 0.49
CA ALA A 402 -30.10 -16.78 0.88
C ALA A 402 -29.98 -16.55 2.41
N ASP A 403 -30.22 -17.57 3.23
CA ASP A 403 -30.21 -17.47 4.68
C ASP A 403 -29.17 -18.43 5.28
N ALA A 404 -28.01 -17.88 5.64
CA ALA A 404 -26.89 -18.65 6.20
C ALA A 404 -27.24 -19.39 7.50
N SER A 405 -28.23 -18.91 8.26
CA SER A 405 -28.69 -19.60 9.48
C SER A 405 -29.45 -20.90 9.21
N SER A 406 -29.80 -21.17 7.95
CA SER A 406 -30.52 -22.37 7.52
C SER A 406 -29.61 -23.49 7.01
N SER A 407 -28.30 -23.39 7.26
CA SER A 407 -27.34 -24.44 6.93
C SER A 407 -27.58 -25.70 7.75
N VAL A 408 -27.61 -26.85 7.07
CA VAL A 408 -27.85 -28.19 7.63
C VAL A 408 -26.71 -29.16 7.28
N GLY A 409 -25.67 -28.66 6.60
CA GLY A 409 -24.45 -29.39 6.30
C GLY A 409 -23.37 -28.44 5.79
N GLY A 410 -22.12 -28.64 6.23
CA GLY A 410 -21.01 -27.71 6.00
C GLY A 410 -20.92 -26.63 7.11
N PRO A 411 -20.19 -25.54 6.90
CA PRO A 411 -19.36 -25.24 5.72
C PRO A 411 -18.22 -26.24 5.55
N LYS A 412 -17.86 -26.53 4.30
CA LYS A 412 -16.75 -27.43 3.99
C LYS A 412 -15.98 -27.02 2.75
N SER A 413 -14.66 -27.00 2.88
CA SER A 413 -13.74 -26.79 1.75
C SER A 413 -13.50 -28.08 0.98
N PRO A 414 -13.28 -28.00 -0.35
CA PRO A 414 -12.84 -29.10 -1.19
C PRO A 414 -11.55 -29.75 -0.66
N THR A 415 -11.46 -31.08 -0.72
CA THR A 415 -10.20 -31.80 -0.48
C THR A 415 -9.47 -32.12 -1.79
N GLU A 416 -10.20 -32.11 -2.91
CA GLU A 416 -9.69 -32.32 -4.27
C GLU A 416 -10.29 -31.21 -5.16
N PRO A 417 -9.56 -30.69 -6.17
CA PRO A 417 -10.09 -29.67 -7.08
C PRO A 417 -11.36 -30.13 -7.82
N GLY A 418 -12.34 -29.23 -7.96
CA GLY A 418 -13.59 -29.45 -8.68
C GLY A 418 -14.63 -30.34 -7.97
N GLU A 419 -14.36 -30.77 -6.74
CA GLU A 419 -15.27 -31.64 -5.99
C GLU A 419 -15.28 -31.33 -4.48
N VAL A 420 -16.48 -31.27 -3.90
CA VAL A 420 -16.65 -31.12 -2.44
C VAL A 420 -17.76 -32.04 -1.92
N LYS A 421 -17.51 -32.66 -0.76
CA LYS A 421 -18.42 -33.60 -0.10
C LYS A 421 -18.93 -33.06 1.23
N VAL A 422 -20.19 -32.66 1.27
CA VAL A 422 -20.86 -32.16 2.47
C VAL A 422 -21.67 -33.30 3.10
N LEU A 423 -21.58 -33.46 4.42
CA LEU A 423 -22.43 -34.40 5.18
C LEU A 423 -23.56 -33.60 5.82
N VAL A 424 -24.79 -34.05 5.64
CA VAL A 424 -25.98 -33.50 6.31
C VAL A 424 -26.30 -34.37 7.52
N ASP A 425 -26.69 -33.75 8.62
CA ASP A 425 -27.11 -34.47 9.83
C ASP A 425 -28.57 -34.91 9.70
N GLU A 426 -28.83 -36.21 9.88
CA GLU A 426 -30.18 -36.80 9.71
C GLU A 426 -31.13 -36.37 10.84
N GLU A 427 -30.57 -36.03 12.00
CA GLU A 427 -31.34 -35.47 13.12
C GLU A 427 -31.79 -34.04 12.84
N GLN A 428 -31.08 -33.29 11.99
CA GLN A 428 -31.46 -31.93 11.60
C GLN A 428 -32.48 -31.93 10.47
N VAL A 429 -32.26 -32.77 9.44
CA VAL A 429 -33.13 -32.85 8.27
C VAL A 429 -33.23 -34.29 7.76
N PRO A 430 -34.44 -34.86 7.66
CA PRO A 430 -34.63 -36.22 7.16
C PRO A 430 -34.41 -36.30 5.65
N ALA A 431 -34.07 -37.50 5.16
CA ALA A 431 -34.04 -37.80 3.74
C ALA A 431 -35.39 -37.47 3.07
N GLY A 432 -35.34 -36.92 1.86
CA GLY A 432 -36.52 -36.47 1.10
C GLY A 432 -36.88 -34.98 1.29
N ALA A 433 -36.20 -34.25 2.18
CA ALA A 433 -36.43 -32.82 2.35
C ALA A 433 -35.83 -32.00 1.19
N ASN A 434 -36.53 -30.92 0.80
CA ASN A 434 -36.00 -29.93 -0.14
C ASN A 434 -34.88 -29.12 0.49
N ALA A 435 -33.76 -28.98 -0.23
CA ALA A 435 -32.61 -28.21 0.19
C ALA A 435 -31.93 -27.54 -1.02
N TRP A 436 -30.88 -26.80 -0.76
CA TRP A 436 -30.05 -26.12 -1.74
C TRP A 436 -28.59 -26.38 -1.43
N VAL A 437 -27.84 -26.78 -2.45
CA VAL A 437 -26.38 -26.66 -2.42
C VAL A 437 -26.02 -25.21 -2.69
N VAL A 438 -25.12 -24.64 -1.88
CA VAL A 438 -24.61 -23.28 -2.05
C VAL A 438 -23.08 -23.32 -2.03
N LEU A 439 -22.47 -22.83 -3.11
CA LEU A 439 -21.03 -22.58 -3.17
C LEU A 439 -20.78 -21.12 -2.83
N LEU A 440 -19.85 -20.87 -1.92
CA LEU A 440 -19.51 -19.57 -1.37
C LEU A 440 -18.06 -19.22 -1.67
N ASP A 441 -17.75 -17.94 -1.81
CA ASP A 441 -16.37 -17.45 -1.75
C ASP A 441 -15.85 -17.46 -0.29
N LEU A 442 -14.55 -17.18 -0.12
CA LEU A 442 -13.91 -17.15 1.20
C LEU A 442 -14.44 -16.03 2.13
N SER A 443 -15.18 -15.06 1.58
CA SER A 443 -15.84 -13.99 2.33
C SER A 443 -17.31 -14.28 2.67
N GLY A 444 -17.83 -15.43 2.23
CA GLY A 444 -19.22 -15.86 2.45
C GLY A 444 -20.22 -15.37 1.41
N GLY A 445 -19.75 -14.78 0.29
CA GLY A 445 -20.57 -14.41 -0.85
C GLY A 445 -21.02 -15.63 -1.66
N VAL A 446 -22.27 -15.65 -2.15
CA VAL A 446 -22.78 -16.77 -2.94
C VAL A 446 -22.23 -16.73 -4.37
N LEU A 447 -21.51 -17.78 -4.75
CA LEU A 447 -20.94 -17.98 -6.08
C LEU A 447 -21.88 -18.77 -7.00
N ALA A 448 -22.49 -19.83 -6.49
CA ALA A 448 -23.44 -20.68 -7.23
C ALA A 448 -24.42 -21.36 -6.26
N GLN A 449 -25.60 -21.74 -6.77
CA GLN A 449 -26.56 -22.53 -6.00
C GLN A 449 -27.40 -23.44 -6.89
N ALA A 450 -27.78 -24.60 -6.36
CA ALA A 450 -28.64 -25.57 -7.03
C ALA A 450 -29.63 -26.18 -6.04
N GLN A 451 -30.89 -26.30 -6.46
CA GLN A 451 -31.90 -26.99 -5.66
C GLN A 451 -31.63 -28.50 -5.69
N THR A 452 -31.85 -29.16 -4.56
CA THR A 452 -31.66 -30.62 -4.40
C THR A 452 -32.65 -31.19 -3.39
N THR A 453 -32.73 -32.51 -3.33
CA THR A 453 -33.43 -33.23 -2.25
C THR A 453 -32.41 -34.02 -1.42
N VAL A 454 -32.46 -33.90 -0.09
CA VAL A 454 -31.54 -34.62 0.82
C VAL A 454 -31.68 -36.12 0.62
N GLY A 455 -30.58 -36.82 0.32
CA GLY A 455 -30.57 -38.26 0.05
C GLY A 455 -31.30 -38.68 -1.24
N GLY A 456 -31.67 -37.73 -2.10
CA GLY A 456 -32.36 -38.00 -3.36
C GLY A 456 -31.49 -38.70 -4.38
N VAL A 457 -32.08 -39.60 -5.16
CA VAL A 457 -31.43 -40.25 -6.30
C VAL A 457 -31.84 -39.48 -7.55
N GLU A 458 -30.94 -38.66 -8.09
CA GLU A 458 -31.05 -38.16 -9.46
C GLU A 458 -30.15 -38.98 -10.39
#